data_AF-A0A1B0FCS3-F1
#
_entry.id   AF-A0A1B0FCS3-F1
#
_cell.length_a   1.000
_cell.length_b   1.000
_cell.length_c   1.000
_cell.angle_alpha   90.00
_cell.angle_beta   90.00
_cell.angle_gamma   90.00
#
_symmetry.space_group_name_H-M   'P 1'
#
loop_
_entity.id
_entity.type
_entity.pdbx_description
1 polymer ?
#
loop_
_entity_poly.entity_id
_entity_poly.type
_entity_poly.pdbx_seq_one_letter_code
_entity_poly.pdbx_strand_id
1 'polypeptide(L)'
;MLAFGINDKFENEVITRAKPQLKCIATFLVGYEHIDLEAYKKLEIRVGYTPDVLRDGTAKLTMALLLATGRRLFEASADIETRIQMSHMTALNILAALKGEKIIAEVPL
;
A
#
# COMPACT_ATOMS: atom_id res chain seq x y z
N MET A 1 -6.33 -11.47 -24.57
CA MET A 1 -5.17 -11.28 -23.67
C MET A 1 -5.75 -11.17 -22.28
N LEU A 2 -5.19 -11.89 -21.29
CA LEU A 2 -5.62 -11.80 -19.90
C LEU A 2 -4.55 -11.08 -19.09
N ALA A 3 -4.95 -10.25 -18.13
CA ALA A 3 -4.06 -9.54 -17.22
C ALA A 3 -4.41 -9.91 -15.79
N PHE A 4 -3.41 -10.06 -14.93
CA PHE A 4 -3.63 -10.53 -13.56
C PHE A 4 -2.66 -9.89 -12.56
N GLY A 5 -3.14 -9.73 -11.33
CA GLY A 5 -2.41 -9.18 -10.19
C GLY A 5 -1.96 -10.25 -9.19
N ILE A 6 -1.38 -9.81 -8.08
CA ILE A 6 -0.75 -10.69 -7.08
C ILE A 6 -1.71 -11.67 -6.39
N ASN A 7 -3.00 -11.33 -6.32
CA ASN A 7 -4.02 -12.15 -5.67
C ASN A 7 -4.77 -13.07 -6.64
N ASP A 8 -4.51 -12.94 -7.94
CA ASP A 8 -5.21 -13.70 -8.97
C ASP A 8 -4.54 -15.05 -9.17
N LYS A 9 -5.32 -16.13 -9.09
CA LYS A 9 -4.84 -17.49 -9.34
C LYS A 9 -5.18 -17.91 -10.78
N PHE A 10 -4.16 -18.12 -11.59
CA PHE A 10 -4.30 -18.66 -12.94
C PHE A 10 -4.04 -20.16 -12.97
N GLU A 11 -5.06 -20.92 -12.61
CA GLU A 11 -5.03 -22.38 -12.65
C GLU A 11 -5.22 -22.92 -14.08
N ASN A 12 -4.71 -24.14 -14.32
CA ASN A 12 -4.76 -24.79 -15.64
C ASN A 12 -6.17 -24.89 -16.23
N GLU A 13 -7.21 -24.97 -15.40
CA GLU A 13 -8.60 -25.04 -15.85
C GLU A 13 -9.04 -23.75 -16.57
N VAL A 14 -8.69 -22.58 -16.03
CA VAL A 14 -9.01 -21.27 -16.61
C VAL A 14 -8.39 -21.15 -18.01
N ILE A 15 -7.14 -21.61 -18.13
CA ILE A 15 -6.39 -21.59 -19.39
C ILE A 15 -6.98 -22.54 -20.42
N THR A 16 -7.40 -23.72 -19.97
CA THR A 16 -8.04 -24.73 -20.82
C THR A 16 -9.36 -24.22 -21.39
N ARG A 17 -10.19 -23.55 -20.56
CA ARG A 17 -11.45 -22.94 -21.00
C ARG A 17 -11.25 -21.75 -21.93
N ALA A 18 -10.17 -20.99 -21.75
CA ALA A 18 -9.88 -19.80 -22.55
C ALA A 18 -9.21 -20.14 -23.90
N LYS A 19 -8.67 -21.35 -24.06
CA LYS A 19 -8.22 -21.86 -25.35
C LYS A 19 -9.44 -22.11 -26.27
N PRO A 20 -9.32 -21.84 -27.58
CA PRO A 20 -8.11 -21.47 -28.32
C PRO A 20 -7.81 -19.96 -28.38
N GLN A 21 -8.68 -19.11 -27.82
CA GLN A 21 -8.60 -17.65 -27.99
C GLN A 21 -7.45 -17.00 -27.19
N LEU A 22 -7.01 -17.66 -26.12
CA LEU A 22 -5.92 -17.19 -25.27
C LEU A 22 -4.55 -17.36 -25.93
N LYS A 23 -3.95 -16.24 -26.31
CA LYS A 23 -2.62 -16.15 -26.96
C LYS A 23 -1.53 -15.52 -26.09
N CYS A 24 -1.93 -14.76 -25.07
CA CYS A 24 -1.02 -13.96 -24.25
C CYS A 24 -1.65 -13.69 -22.88
N ILE A 25 -0.81 -13.75 -21.84
CA ILE A 25 -1.11 -13.37 -20.47
C ILE A 25 -0.07 -12.30 -20.05
N ALA A 26 -0.48 -11.29 -19.28
CA ALA A 26 0.44 -10.33 -18.68
C ALA A 26 0.20 -10.18 -17.18
N THR A 27 1.26 -9.93 -16.43
CA THR A 27 1.18 -9.52 -15.03
C THR A 27 1.57 -8.05 -14.87
N PHE A 28 0.94 -7.38 -13.91
CA PHE A 28 1.31 -6.01 -13.52
C PHE A 28 2.54 -5.96 -12.59
N LEU A 29 3.14 -7.12 -12.31
CA LEU A 29 4.22 -7.30 -11.36
C LEU A 29 5.58 -7.48 -12.05
N VAL A 30 6.64 -7.19 -11.28
CA VAL A 30 8.01 -7.55 -11.67
C VAL A 30 8.30 -9.02 -11.34
N GLY A 31 7.85 -9.50 -10.18
CA GLY A 31 8.01 -10.89 -9.75
C GLY A 31 7.04 -11.81 -10.50
N TYR A 32 7.56 -12.90 -11.06
CA TYR A 32 6.81 -13.89 -11.84
C TYR A 32 7.11 -15.34 -11.41
N GLU A 33 7.70 -15.53 -10.24
CA GLU A 33 8.10 -16.84 -9.69
C GLU A 33 6.89 -17.78 -9.46
N HIS A 34 5.70 -17.20 -9.32
CA HIS A 34 4.44 -17.89 -9.18
C HIS A 34 3.82 -18.31 -10.53
N ILE A 35 4.45 -17.98 -11.65
CA ILE A 35 3.99 -18.30 -13.01
C ILE A 35 4.73 -19.54 -13.53
N ASP A 36 4.00 -20.58 -13.92
CA ASP A 36 4.58 -21.74 -14.62
C ASP A 36 4.88 -21.42 -16.09
N LEU A 37 6.04 -20.81 -16.32
CA LEU A 37 6.51 -20.41 -17.64
C LEU A 37 6.63 -21.60 -18.61
N GLU A 38 6.99 -22.79 -18.12
CA GLU A 38 7.17 -23.97 -18.96
C GLU A 38 5.83 -24.56 -19.42
N ALA A 39 4.84 -24.61 -18.54
CA ALA A 39 3.48 -25.00 -18.91
C ALA A 39 2.90 -24.06 -19.98
N TYR A 40 3.08 -22.74 -19.81
CA TYR A 40 2.53 -21.77 -20.75
C TYR A 40 3.27 -21.75 -22.08
N LYS A 41 4.59 -22.00 -22.06
CA LYS A 41 5.39 -22.18 -23.27
C LYS A 41 4.94 -23.38 -24.09
N LYS A 42 4.65 -24.53 -23.46
CA LYS A 42 4.08 -25.72 -24.13
C LYS A 42 2.72 -25.46 -24.75
N LEU A 43 1.95 -24.55 -24.14
CA LEU A 43 0.65 -24.12 -24.64
C LEU A 43 0.75 -22.96 -25.65
N GLU A 44 1.95 -22.54 -26.08
CA GLU A 44 2.16 -21.41 -26.99
C GLU A 44 1.54 -20.09 -26.50
N ILE A 45 1.47 -19.91 -25.18
CA ILE A 45 0.97 -18.70 -24.53
C ILE A 45 2.17 -17.82 -24.16
N ARG A 46 2.19 -16.58 -24.65
CA ARG A 46 3.21 -15.59 -24.27
C ARG A 46 2.91 -15.00 -22.89
N VAL A 47 3.95 -14.77 -22.10
CA VAL A 47 3.85 -14.13 -20.78
C VAL A 47 4.58 -12.79 -20.82
N GLY A 48 3.88 -11.71 -20.47
CA GLY A 48 4.44 -10.37 -20.27
C GLY A 48 4.51 -10.01 -18.79
N TYR A 49 5.54 -9.25 -18.42
CA TYR A 49 5.71 -8.68 -17.08
C TYR A 49 6.31 -7.28 -17.20
N THR A 50 6.43 -6.54 -16.10
CA THR A 50 6.80 -5.12 -16.10
C THR A 50 8.18 -4.87 -15.46
N PRO A 51 9.30 -5.27 -16.09
CA PRO A 51 10.62 -5.01 -15.52
C PRO A 51 10.89 -3.50 -15.41
N ASP A 52 11.73 -3.13 -14.44
CA ASP A 52 12.37 -1.82 -14.26
C ASP A 52 11.46 -0.61 -13.93
N VAL A 53 10.16 -0.65 -14.22
CA VAL A 53 9.25 0.49 -14.00
C VAL A 53 8.99 0.80 -12.52
N LEU A 54 9.22 -0.16 -11.62
CA LEU A 54 9.00 -0.02 -10.17
C LEU A 54 10.29 0.21 -9.38
N ARG A 55 11.47 0.16 -10.04
CA ARG A 55 12.78 0.17 -9.37
C ARG A 55 12.94 1.37 -8.42
N ASP A 56 12.76 2.58 -8.94
CA ASP A 56 12.96 3.80 -8.17
C ASP A 56 11.87 4.00 -7.12
N GLY A 57 10.63 3.62 -7.43
CA GLY A 57 9.50 3.71 -6.49
C GLY A 57 9.71 2.81 -5.28
N THR A 58 10.08 1.55 -5.52
CA THR A 58 10.41 0.58 -4.47
C THR A 58 11.62 1.04 -3.67
N ALA A 59 12.70 1.49 -4.31
CA ALA A 59 13.89 1.97 -3.60
C ALA A 59 13.59 3.16 -2.68
N LYS A 60 12.82 4.14 -3.15
CA LYS A 60 12.38 5.30 -2.35
C LYS A 60 11.53 4.86 -1.15
N LEU A 61 10.59 3.94 -1.37
CA LEU A 61 9.74 3.42 -0.29
C LEU A 61 10.57 2.65 0.74
N THR A 62 11.54 1.84 0.32
CA THR A 62 12.44 1.12 1.23
C THR A 62 13.22 2.09 2.12
N MET A 63 13.81 3.15 1.55
CA MET A 63 14.53 4.15 2.33
C MET A 63 13.60 4.94 3.26
N ALA A 64 12.40 5.28 2.81
CA ALA A 64 11.41 5.95 3.64
C ALA A 64 11.01 5.10 4.85
N LEU A 65 10.74 3.80 4.64
CA LEU A 65 10.40 2.87 5.72
C LEU A 65 11.58 2.68 6.69
N LEU A 66 12.80 2.50 6.17
CA LEU A 66 14.00 2.37 7.00
C LEU A 66 14.17 3.58 7.94
N LEU A 67 14.03 4.79 7.42
CA LEU A 67 14.12 6.02 8.21
C LEU A 67 12.93 6.18 9.16
N ALA A 68 11.71 5.92 8.70
CA ALA A 68 10.50 6.04 9.50
C ALA A 68 10.54 5.13 10.73
N THR A 69 10.91 3.86 10.53
CA THR A 69 11.04 2.90 11.63
C THR A 69 12.27 3.20 12.48
N GLY A 70 13.44 3.45 11.86
CA GLY A 70 14.69 3.68 12.58
C GLY A 70 14.69 4.95 13.44
N ARG A 71 13.87 5.95 13.08
CA ARG A 71 13.72 7.21 13.81
C ARG A 71 12.39 7.37 14.54
N ARG A 72 11.56 6.33 14.57
CA ARG A 72 10.27 6.34 15.29
C ARG A 72 9.39 7.52 14.85
N LEU A 73 9.36 7.79 13.54
CA LEU A 73 8.75 9.01 13.00
C LEU A 73 7.25 9.08 13.27
N PHE A 74 6.54 7.95 13.24
CA PHE A 74 5.11 7.92 13.51
C PHE A 74 4.79 8.24 14.97
N GLU A 75 5.57 7.74 15.93
CA GLU A 75 5.40 8.11 17.33
C GLU A 75 5.75 9.59 17.56
N ALA A 76 6.83 10.08 16.94
CA ALA A 76 7.21 11.48 17.02
C ALA A 76 6.12 12.42 16.44
N SER A 77 5.48 12.03 15.33
CA SER A 77 4.36 12.80 14.75
C SER A 77 3.16 12.83 15.69
N ALA A 78 2.76 11.66 16.22
CA ALA A 78 1.65 11.56 17.15
C ALA A 78 1.87 12.38 18.44
N ASP A 79 3.10 12.38 18.97
CA ASP A 79 3.47 13.21 20.12
C ASP A 79 3.31 14.71 19.85
N ILE A 80 3.73 15.17 18.66
CA ILE A 80 3.61 16.57 18.26
C ILE A 80 2.14 16.95 18.11
N GLU A 81 1.35 16.13 17.41
CA GLU A 81 -0.09 16.35 17.21
C GLU A 81 -0.83 16.43 18.55
N THR A 82 -0.56 15.48 19.46
CA THR A 82 -1.13 15.46 20.81
C THR A 82 -0.78 16.74 21.58
N ARG A 83 0.47 17.19 21.52
CA ARG A 83 0.90 18.43 22.20
C ARG A 83 0.21 19.68 21.65
N ILE A 84 0.06 19.76 20.32
CA ILE A 84 -0.66 20.87 19.68
C ILE A 84 -2.11 20.88 20.17
N GLN A 85 -2.79 19.73 20.14
CA GLN A 85 -4.18 19.61 20.61
C GLN A 85 -4.35 19.99 22.08
N MET A 86 -3.44 19.54 22.97
CA MET A 86 -3.46 19.92 24.39
C MET A 86 -3.26 21.43 24.61
N SER A 87 -2.35 22.06 23.86
CA SER A 87 -2.13 23.50 23.97
C SER A 87 -3.37 24.31 23.54
N HIS A 88 -4.01 23.89 22.45
CA HIS A 88 -5.24 24.49 21.96
C HIS A 88 -6.39 24.33 22.97
N MET A 89 -6.54 23.14 23.54
CA MET A 89 -7.53 22.87 24.59
C MET A 89 -7.33 23.74 25.83
N THR A 90 -6.07 23.92 26.26
CA THR A 90 -5.74 24.78 27.40
C THR A 90 -6.19 26.22 27.16
N ALA A 91 -5.91 26.77 25.97
CA ALA A 91 -6.35 28.12 25.61
C ALA A 91 -7.88 28.25 25.59
N LEU A 92 -8.58 27.28 25.01
CA LEU A 92 -10.05 27.25 24.99
C LEU A 92 -10.64 27.16 26.40
N ASN A 93 -10.05 26.34 27.26
CA ASN A 93 -10.51 26.16 28.64
C ASN A 93 -10.32 27.44 29.48
N ILE A 94 -9.25 28.19 29.26
CA ILE A 94 -9.06 29.51 29.89
C ILE A 94 -10.18 30.45 29.45
N LEU A 95 -10.48 30.52 28.15
CA LEU A 95 -11.55 31.37 27.62
C LEU A 95 -12.94 30.95 28.13
N ALA A 96 -13.23 29.64 28.16
CA ALA A 96 -14.48 29.10 28.69
C ALA A 96 -14.65 29.45 30.16
N ALA A 97 -13.60 29.31 30.98
CA ALA A 97 -13.62 29.70 32.38
C ALA A 97 -13.93 31.20 32.58
N LEU A 98 -13.35 32.08 31.74
CA LEU A 98 -13.64 33.52 31.77
C LEU A 98 -15.08 33.86 31.39
N LYS A 99 -15.73 33.04 30.56
CA LYS A 99 -17.13 33.21 30.13
C LYS A 99 -18.14 32.49 31.05
N GLY A 100 -17.67 31.70 32.01
CA GLY A 100 -18.54 30.82 32.82
C GLY A 100 -19.10 29.62 32.03
N GLU A 101 -18.47 29.24 30.92
CA GLU A 101 -18.85 28.10 30.08
C GLU A 101 -18.18 26.80 30.56
N LYS A 102 -18.67 25.65 30.06
CA LYS A 102 -18.15 24.34 30.43
C LYS A 102 -16.77 24.08 29.84
N ILE A 103 -15.85 23.60 30.67
CA ILE A 103 -14.47 23.24 30.33
C ILE A 103 -14.44 21.85 29.67
N ILE A 104 -13.54 21.66 28.70
CA ILE A 104 -13.30 20.39 27.99
C ILE A 104 -12.11 19.68 28.65
N ALA A 105 -12.26 18.40 29.01
CA ALA A 105 -11.26 17.65 29.77
C ALA A 105 -10.45 16.63 28.95
N GLU A 106 -10.92 16.29 27.75
CA GLU A 106 -10.32 15.23 26.93
C GLU A 106 -10.13 15.71 25.50
N VAL A 107 -8.94 15.41 24.96
CA VAL A 107 -8.65 15.55 23.53
C VAL A 107 -9.48 14.51 22.78
N PRO A 108 -10.39 14.90 21.87
CA PRO A 108 -11.03 13.93 20.99
C PRO A 108 -9.93 13.34 20.09
N LEU A 109 -9.58 12.08 20.37
CA LEU A 109 -8.68 11.27 19.54
C LEU A 109 -9.30 11.03 18.16
#